data_AF-A0A9P6P271-F1
#
_entry.id   AF-A0A9P6P271-F1
#
_cell.length_a   1.000
_cell.length_b   1.000
_cell.length_c   1.000
_cell.angle_alpha   90.00
_cell.angle_beta   90.00
_cell.angle_gamma   90.00
#
_symmetry.space_group_name_H-M   'P 1'
#
loop_
_entity.id
_entity.type
_entity.pdbx_description
1 polymer ?
#
loop_
_entity_poly.entity_id
_entity_poly.type
_entity_poly.pdbx_seq_one_letter_code
_entity_poly.pdbx_strand_id
1 'polypeptide(L)'
;MISEDEQLAKTTALADYAERHFAVTIDNDTFQSVLEANEWNIKNAIVDLEDYEEAAHGILRSLPSAQQTLLGSENDHGTSCYIDSMIFAMFISITAFDPLLTFDIPSEDGTKQKLQTLLRLFVNKLRKGHLVKDDFVGWLRKVLEELSWHGKDANGYWSQEDASELFLFLTETLNLPYLPFQMRLFHGANKDADDDRVMTDRLLSLSVPPARSAKLESILIDHFYNSTVTGVKRQVDYHECVPSSPLSTTSMASMTFKKASVVECQEEVDVAAWQVLELLPFYSAANEQGETIVTHAKLSFPDSHMILPIVLKRYQYDDSGGCVKIQSRVEIPLTIPFHQFVNKNTDTPLCSTCHCNFEFVLHLRSAVCHKGETPHSGHYIAYARKDTEHETIWWKLGTSFNLSGVFYPKFALDDTKVQKRVQVLNDRNVVFEDLAKDGYILFYELDQECTQCSPPANADAFISPEMLALEHGKDGLHCTIM
;
A
#
# COMPACT_ATOMS: atom_id res chain seq x y z
N MET A 1 6.69 38.58 -21.83
CA MET A 1 8.02 37.97 -21.90
C MET A 1 9.03 39.05 -21.58
N ILE A 2 9.85 38.84 -20.55
CA ILE A 2 10.95 39.75 -20.19
C ILE A 2 12.12 39.59 -21.17
N SER A 3 12.96 40.61 -21.33
CA SER A 3 14.10 40.57 -22.27
C SER A 3 15.17 39.57 -21.84
N GLU A 4 15.97 39.08 -22.78
CA GLU A 4 17.11 38.17 -22.48
C GLU A 4 18.10 38.80 -21.49
N ASP A 5 18.35 40.11 -21.59
CA ASP A 5 19.19 40.83 -20.62
C ASP A 5 18.58 40.84 -19.22
N GLU A 6 17.26 40.96 -19.11
CA GLU A 6 16.55 40.92 -17.82
C GLU A 6 16.53 39.50 -17.24
N GLN A 7 16.39 38.48 -18.10
CA GLN A 7 16.50 37.08 -17.71
C GLN A 7 17.89 36.79 -17.13
N LEU A 8 18.94 37.15 -17.86
CA LEU A 8 20.32 36.97 -17.42
C LEU A 8 20.57 37.69 -16.08
N ALA A 9 20.11 38.93 -15.94
CA ALA A 9 20.27 39.69 -14.70
C ALA A 9 19.56 39.01 -13.50
N LYS A 10 18.37 38.45 -13.70
CA LYS A 10 17.63 37.72 -12.64
C LYS A 10 18.28 36.38 -12.29
N THR A 11 18.76 35.65 -13.29
CA THR A 11 19.51 34.40 -13.07
C THR A 11 20.79 34.68 -12.28
N THR A 12 21.56 35.70 -12.65
CA THR A 12 22.73 36.12 -11.88
C THR A 12 22.37 36.53 -10.47
N ALA A 13 21.28 37.27 -10.26
CA ALA A 13 20.84 37.67 -8.92
C ALA A 13 20.45 36.47 -8.02
N LEU A 14 19.81 35.45 -8.60
CA LEU A 14 19.45 34.23 -7.88
C LEU A 14 20.68 33.35 -7.58
N ALA A 15 21.63 33.28 -8.52
CA ALA A 15 22.91 32.60 -8.31
C ALA A 15 23.74 33.29 -7.21
N ASP A 16 23.84 34.63 -7.24
CA ASP A 16 24.48 35.43 -6.18
C ASP A 16 23.86 35.20 -4.80
N TYR A 17 22.52 35.05 -4.75
CA TYR A 17 21.82 34.70 -3.52
C TYR A 17 22.25 33.31 -3.03
N ALA A 18 22.23 32.33 -3.94
CA ALA A 18 22.63 30.96 -3.63
C ALA A 18 24.06 30.87 -3.10
N GLU A 19 25.02 31.55 -3.75
CA GLU A 19 26.42 31.56 -3.32
C GLU A 19 26.63 32.17 -1.93
N ARG A 20 25.81 33.16 -1.55
CA ARG A 20 25.92 33.83 -0.23
C ARG A 20 25.26 33.06 0.89
N HIS A 21 24.20 32.31 0.59
CA HIS A 21 23.33 31.70 1.59
C HIS A 21 23.48 30.18 1.69
N PHE A 22 23.97 29.52 0.64
CA PHE A 22 24.10 28.06 0.58
C PHE A 22 25.57 27.64 0.45
N ALA A 23 25.90 26.47 0.98
CA ALA A 23 27.25 25.92 0.98
C ALA A 23 27.59 25.08 -0.27
N VAL A 24 26.70 25.05 -1.27
CA VAL A 24 26.76 24.13 -2.41
C VAL A 24 26.59 24.86 -3.74
N THR A 25 27.31 24.41 -4.76
CA THR A 25 27.17 24.87 -6.15
C THR A 25 25.94 24.21 -6.78
N ILE A 26 24.93 25.02 -7.08
CA ILE A 26 23.73 24.62 -7.83
C ILE A 26 24.01 24.89 -9.32
N ASP A 27 23.54 24.00 -10.20
CA ASP A 27 23.73 24.15 -11.64
C ASP A 27 22.94 25.35 -12.20
N ASN A 28 23.52 26.03 -13.19
CA ASN A 28 22.92 27.24 -13.77
C ASN A 28 21.55 26.96 -14.43
N ASP A 29 21.39 25.77 -15.02
CA ASP A 29 20.13 25.34 -15.62
C ASP A 29 19.02 25.24 -14.56
N THR A 30 19.37 24.95 -13.30
CA THR A 30 18.42 24.90 -12.19
C THR A 30 17.90 26.29 -11.84
N PHE A 31 18.76 27.32 -11.80
CA PHE A 31 18.33 28.70 -11.51
C PHE A 31 17.36 29.22 -12.56
N GLN A 32 17.66 28.96 -13.84
CA GLN A 32 16.77 29.36 -14.92
C GLN A 32 15.42 28.64 -14.81
N SER A 33 15.43 27.32 -14.59
CA SER A 33 14.20 26.53 -14.50
C SER A 33 13.34 26.96 -13.29
N VAL A 34 13.95 27.26 -12.14
CA VAL A 34 13.24 27.80 -10.96
C VAL A 34 12.66 29.19 -11.24
N LEU A 35 13.38 30.06 -11.94
CA LEU A 35 12.87 31.39 -12.30
C LEU A 35 11.72 31.31 -13.31
N GLU A 36 11.82 30.46 -14.32
CA GLU A 36 10.75 30.23 -15.31
C GLU A 36 9.47 29.75 -14.63
N ALA A 37 9.57 28.76 -13.74
CA ALA A 37 8.46 28.24 -12.93
C ALA A 37 7.86 29.29 -11.95
N ASN A 38 8.53 30.42 -11.76
CA ASN A 38 8.09 31.52 -10.91
C ASN A 38 7.73 32.79 -11.70
N GLU A 39 7.51 32.67 -13.02
CA GLU A 39 7.24 33.80 -13.90
C GLU A 39 8.31 34.92 -13.76
N TRP A 40 9.55 34.52 -13.51
CA TRP A 40 10.69 35.40 -13.25
C TRP A 40 10.50 36.32 -12.02
N ASN A 41 9.72 35.88 -11.04
CA ASN A 41 9.59 36.50 -9.73
C ASN A 41 10.68 36.00 -8.77
N ILE A 42 11.69 36.83 -8.53
CA ILE A 42 12.84 36.48 -7.68
C ILE A 42 12.42 36.06 -6.27
N LYS A 43 11.40 36.70 -5.67
CA LYS A 43 11.02 36.39 -4.28
C LYS A 43 10.45 34.98 -4.14
N ASN A 44 9.59 34.59 -5.07
CA ASN A 44 9.02 33.24 -5.07
C ASN A 44 10.08 32.21 -5.48
N ALA A 45 10.96 32.56 -6.42
CA ALA A 45 12.09 31.72 -6.82
C ALA A 45 13.07 31.45 -5.67
N ILE A 46 13.31 32.42 -4.79
CA ILE A 46 14.12 32.23 -3.58
C ILE A 46 13.49 31.19 -2.65
N VAL A 47 12.17 31.25 -2.42
CA VAL A 47 11.47 30.26 -1.57
C VAL A 47 11.55 28.85 -2.18
N ASP A 48 11.36 28.73 -3.50
CA ASP A 48 11.48 27.46 -4.21
C ASP A 48 12.91 26.91 -4.17
N LEU A 49 13.91 27.78 -4.24
CA LEU A 49 15.32 27.44 -4.14
C LEU A 49 15.73 27.00 -2.73
N GLU A 50 15.21 27.66 -1.68
CA GLU A 50 15.40 27.24 -0.29
C GLU A 50 14.79 25.86 -0.02
N ASP A 51 13.59 25.60 -0.55
CA ASP A 51 12.98 24.27 -0.45
C ASP A 51 13.81 23.20 -1.17
N TYR A 52 14.36 23.53 -2.34
CA TYR A 52 15.26 22.64 -3.09
C TYR A 52 16.56 22.38 -2.32
N GLU A 53 17.15 23.41 -1.72
CA GLU A 53 18.38 23.30 -0.95
C GLU A 53 18.21 22.41 0.28
N GLU A 54 17.14 22.60 1.05
CA GLU A 54 16.84 21.74 2.19
C GLU A 54 16.70 20.27 1.73
N ALA A 55 15.99 20.06 0.63
CA ALA A 55 15.83 18.74 0.05
C ALA A 55 17.17 18.15 -0.42
N ALA A 56 18.03 18.92 -1.08
CA ALA A 56 19.34 18.45 -1.53
C ALA A 56 20.26 18.05 -0.37
N HIS A 57 20.12 18.69 0.80
CA HIS A 57 20.90 18.40 2.00
C HIS A 57 20.39 17.22 2.85
N GLY A 58 19.37 16.50 2.40
CA GLY A 58 18.83 15.39 3.20
C GLY A 58 17.77 15.79 4.22
N ILE A 59 17.39 17.07 4.29
CA ILE A 59 16.49 17.56 5.33
C ILE A 59 15.04 17.24 4.96
N LEU A 60 14.39 16.42 5.76
CA LEU A 60 12.96 16.15 5.65
C LEU A 60 12.19 16.92 6.74
N ARG A 61 11.17 17.67 6.34
CA ARG A 61 10.34 18.45 7.28
C ARG A 61 9.40 17.53 8.07
N SER A 62 9.09 17.91 9.30
CA SER A 62 8.11 17.19 10.14
C SER A 62 6.70 17.26 9.55
N LEU A 63 5.83 16.33 9.98
CA LEU A 63 4.42 16.31 9.56
C LEU A 63 3.74 17.68 9.78
N PRO A 64 2.86 18.13 8.87
CA PRO A 64 2.22 19.43 8.97
C PRO A 64 1.35 19.53 10.22
N SER A 65 1.24 20.72 10.81
CA SER A 65 0.34 20.91 11.96
C SER A 65 -1.12 20.85 11.54
N ALA A 66 -2.01 20.48 12.49
CA ALA A 66 -3.45 20.37 12.26
C ALA A 66 -4.09 21.66 11.72
N GLN A 67 -3.59 22.82 12.16
CA GLN A 67 -4.09 24.14 11.78
C GLN A 67 -3.42 24.69 10.51
N GLN A 68 -2.44 23.98 9.96
CA GLN A 68 -1.70 24.44 8.80
C GLN A 68 -2.56 24.36 7.53
N THR A 69 -2.50 25.41 6.71
CA THR A 69 -3.11 25.36 5.38
C THR A 69 -2.17 24.65 4.42
N LEU A 70 -2.67 23.57 3.81
CA LEU A 70 -1.98 22.84 2.76
C LEU A 70 -2.52 23.28 1.40
N LEU A 71 -1.64 23.61 0.46
CA LEU A 71 -2.04 24.05 -0.89
C LEU A 71 -2.18 22.86 -1.85
N GLY A 72 -1.38 21.81 -1.70
CA GLY A 72 -1.41 20.59 -2.52
C GLY A 72 -0.44 20.63 -3.70
N SER A 73 -0.71 19.84 -4.73
CA SER A 73 0.09 19.76 -5.94
C SER A 73 -0.73 19.97 -7.22
N GLU A 74 -0.09 20.54 -8.23
CA GLU A 74 -0.67 20.76 -9.56
C GLU A 74 -0.46 19.54 -10.45
N ASN A 75 -1.47 19.23 -11.24
CA ASN A 75 -1.48 18.04 -12.08
C ASN A 75 -0.76 18.33 -13.41
N ASP A 76 0.47 17.85 -13.56
CA ASP A 76 1.28 18.00 -14.77
C ASP A 76 0.58 17.40 -15.99
N HIS A 77 0.30 18.27 -16.97
CA HIS A 77 -0.46 17.97 -18.18
C HIS A 77 -1.83 17.28 -17.94
N GLY A 78 -2.38 17.38 -16.72
CA GLY A 78 -3.61 16.70 -16.35
C GLY A 78 -3.48 15.18 -16.17
N THR A 79 -2.29 14.59 -16.23
CA THR A 79 -2.07 13.13 -16.18
C THR A 79 -1.27 12.62 -14.98
N SER A 80 -0.67 13.49 -14.15
CA SER A 80 0.15 13.12 -12.99
C SER A 80 -0.62 12.83 -11.70
N CYS A 81 -1.96 12.91 -11.68
CA CYS A 81 -2.73 12.78 -10.43
C CYS A 81 -2.48 11.49 -9.63
N TYR A 82 -2.00 10.42 -10.29
CA TYR A 82 -1.57 9.18 -9.64
C TYR A 82 -0.29 9.37 -8.80
N ILE A 83 0.65 10.21 -9.25
CA ILE A 83 1.85 10.64 -8.50
C ILE A 83 1.43 11.51 -7.32
N ASP A 84 0.64 12.54 -7.60
CA ASP A 84 0.16 13.51 -6.62
C ASP A 84 -0.53 12.83 -5.43
N SER A 85 -1.49 11.97 -5.74
CA SER A 85 -2.28 11.24 -4.75
C SER A 85 -1.44 10.22 -3.98
N MET A 86 -0.52 9.52 -4.66
CA MET A 86 0.33 8.52 -4.02
C MET A 86 1.30 9.17 -3.01
N ILE A 87 2.05 10.18 -3.43
CA ILE A 87 3.01 10.88 -2.56
C ILE A 87 2.27 11.52 -1.37
N PHE A 88 1.11 12.13 -1.62
CA PHE A 88 0.29 12.71 -0.56
C PHE A 88 -0.14 11.65 0.46
N ALA A 89 -0.69 10.52 -0.01
CA ALA A 89 -1.13 9.44 0.88
C ALA A 89 0.02 8.83 1.68
N MET A 90 1.20 8.66 1.07
CA MET A 90 2.37 8.07 1.74
C MET A 90 3.00 9.00 2.76
N PHE A 91 3.08 10.32 2.53
CA PHE A 91 3.99 11.17 3.31
C PHE A 91 3.35 12.31 4.10
N ILE A 92 2.07 12.63 3.91
CA ILE A 92 1.50 13.81 4.57
C ILE A 92 1.19 13.58 6.06
N SER A 93 0.81 12.36 6.44
CA SER A 93 0.44 12.01 7.82
C SER A 93 1.09 10.74 8.36
N ILE A 94 1.95 10.09 7.57
CA ILE A 94 2.66 8.86 7.91
C ILE A 94 4.16 9.12 7.90
N THR A 95 4.85 8.78 8.99
CA THR A 95 6.32 8.89 9.10
C THR A 95 7.04 7.58 8.81
N ALA A 96 6.33 6.45 8.74
CA ALA A 96 6.92 5.14 8.48
C ALA A 96 7.62 5.06 7.10
N PHE A 97 7.22 5.89 6.14
CA PHE A 97 7.87 6.01 4.84
C PHE A 97 9.03 7.02 4.81
N ASP A 98 9.17 7.89 5.82
CA ASP A 98 10.22 8.92 5.88
C ASP A 98 11.63 8.38 5.64
N PRO A 99 12.01 7.19 6.16
CA PRO A 99 13.34 6.66 5.91
C PRO A 99 13.65 6.44 4.43
N LEU A 100 12.66 6.21 3.55
CA LEU A 100 12.86 6.16 2.09
C LEU A 100 13.45 7.46 1.54
N LEU A 101 13.14 8.57 2.19
CA LEU A 101 13.57 9.91 1.82
C LEU A 101 14.75 10.41 2.65
N THR A 102 15.30 9.65 3.59
CA THR A 102 16.42 10.15 4.43
C THR A 102 17.61 9.21 4.48
N PHE A 103 17.52 8.00 3.94
CA PHE A 103 18.66 7.08 3.90
C PHE A 103 19.73 7.55 2.90
N ASP A 104 20.99 7.28 3.23
CA ASP A 104 22.11 7.58 2.35
C ASP A 104 22.14 6.62 1.15
N ILE A 105 21.95 7.17 -0.05
CA ILE A 105 22.15 6.44 -1.31
C ILE A 105 23.62 6.57 -1.73
N PRO A 106 24.31 5.49 -2.13
CA PRO A 106 25.68 5.56 -2.64
C PRO A 106 25.83 6.57 -3.79
N SER A 107 26.97 7.26 -3.86
CA SER A 107 27.24 8.28 -4.90
C SER A 107 27.27 7.75 -6.33
N GLU A 108 27.36 6.43 -6.49
CA GLU A 108 27.32 5.76 -7.80
C GLU A 108 25.90 5.77 -8.40
N ASP A 109 24.86 5.82 -7.56
CA ASP A 109 23.45 5.82 -7.98
C ASP A 109 22.90 7.25 -8.15
N GLY A 110 23.55 8.06 -9.00
CA GLY A 110 23.23 9.48 -9.17
C GLY A 110 21.76 9.76 -9.53
N THR A 111 21.12 8.94 -10.38
CA THR A 111 19.70 9.11 -10.74
C THR A 111 18.76 8.77 -9.58
N LYS A 112 19.10 7.76 -8.77
CA LYS A 112 18.33 7.40 -7.56
C LYS A 112 18.44 8.50 -6.50
N GLN A 113 19.62 9.11 -6.35
CA GLN A 113 19.81 10.30 -5.50
C GLN A 113 18.95 11.48 -5.98
N LYS A 114 18.92 11.75 -7.30
CA LYS A 114 18.03 12.77 -7.87
C LYS A 114 16.57 12.49 -7.56
N LEU A 115 16.12 11.24 -7.72
CA LEU A 115 14.74 10.83 -7.38
C LEU A 115 14.43 11.10 -5.91
N GLN A 116 15.30 10.66 -5.01
CA GLN A 116 15.12 10.85 -3.57
C GLN A 116 15.06 12.35 -3.21
N THR A 117 15.94 13.18 -3.79
CA THR A 117 15.93 14.64 -3.59
C THR A 117 14.65 15.28 -4.09
N LEU A 118 14.16 14.92 -5.28
CA LEU A 118 12.92 15.48 -5.83
C LEU A 118 11.67 15.04 -5.05
N LEU A 119 11.63 13.78 -4.60
CA LEU A 119 10.55 13.30 -3.72
C LEU A 119 10.60 14.03 -2.36
N ARG A 120 11.79 14.21 -1.78
CA ARG A 120 11.98 14.97 -0.54
C ARG A 120 11.54 16.42 -0.71
N LEU A 121 11.86 17.06 -1.85
CA LEU A 121 11.37 18.39 -2.20
C LEU A 121 9.84 18.43 -2.26
N PHE A 122 9.22 17.50 -2.99
CA PHE A 122 7.77 17.39 -3.09
C PHE A 122 7.13 17.30 -1.70
N VAL A 123 7.62 16.38 -0.87
CA VAL A 123 7.12 16.16 0.49
C VAL A 123 7.36 17.37 1.38
N ASN A 124 8.53 18.00 1.33
CA ASN A 124 8.84 19.20 2.11
C ASN A 124 7.90 20.35 1.75
N LYS A 125 7.63 20.58 0.47
CA LYS A 125 6.68 21.60 0.02
C LYS A 125 5.28 21.30 0.54
N LEU A 126 4.79 20.06 0.41
CA LEU A 126 3.51 19.65 0.99
C LEU A 126 3.48 19.88 2.51
N ARG A 127 4.49 19.43 3.25
CA ARG A 127 4.57 19.56 4.72
C ARG A 127 4.75 20.99 5.21
N LYS A 128 5.32 21.88 4.40
CA LYS A 128 5.37 23.34 4.63
C LYS A 128 4.07 24.05 4.23
N GLY A 129 3.16 23.36 3.53
CA GLY A 129 1.95 23.97 2.98
C GLY A 129 2.24 24.86 1.78
N HIS A 130 3.40 24.69 1.14
CA HIS A 130 3.72 25.33 -0.13
C HIS A 130 3.04 24.57 -1.27
N LEU A 131 2.77 25.26 -2.39
CA LEU A 131 2.22 24.64 -3.59
C LEU A 131 3.33 23.87 -4.30
N VAL A 132 3.06 22.62 -4.68
CA VAL A 132 3.90 21.87 -5.61
C VAL A 132 3.40 22.14 -7.01
N LYS A 133 4.12 22.98 -7.76
CA LYS A 133 3.78 23.34 -9.14
C LYS A 133 4.00 22.18 -10.10
N ASP A 134 3.29 22.23 -11.22
CA ASP A 134 3.37 21.24 -12.29
C ASP A 134 4.79 21.09 -12.86
N ASP A 135 5.56 22.17 -12.97
CA ASP A 135 6.97 22.15 -13.38
C ASP A 135 7.81 21.15 -12.55
N PHE A 136 7.62 21.15 -11.22
CA PHE A 136 8.32 20.23 -10.32
C PHE A 136 7.86 18.78 -10.53
N VAL A 137 6.57 18.57 -10.76
CA VAL A 137 6.03 17.24 -11.08
C VAL A 137 6.58 16.75 -12.42
N GLY A 138 6.72 17.64 -13.40
CA GLY A 138 7.36 17.36 -14.68
C GLY A 138 8.84 16.96 -14.54
N TRP A 139 9.61 17.60 -13.64
CA TRP A 139 10.98 17.18 -13.33
C TRP A 139 11.02 15.80 -12.68
N LEU A 140 10.11 15.54 -11.73
CA LEU A 140 9.99 14.23 -11.12
C LEU A 140 9.68 13.14 -12.16
N ARG A 141 8.75 13.39 -13.10
CA ARG A 141 8.43 12.46 -14.19
C ARG A 141 9.62 12.16 -15.10
N LYS A 142 10.43 13.17 -15.43
CA LYS A 142 11.68 12.96 -16.20
C LYS A 142 12.65 12.05 -15.46
N VAL A 143 12.84 12.26 -14.16
CA VAL A 143 13.73 11.39 -13.35
C VAL A 143 13.16 9.98 -13.19
N LEU A 144 11.84 9.83 -13.07
CA LEU A 144 11.19 8.51 -13.10
C LEU A 144 11.47 7.80 -14.44
N GLU A 145 11.36 8.49 -15.57
CA GLU A 145 11.68 7.96 -16.90
C GLU A 145 13.16 7.54 -17.03
N GLU A 146 14.09 8.34 -16.48
CA GLU A 146 15.52 7.96 -16.41
C GLU A 146 15.75 6.66 -15.60
N LEU A 147 14.83 6.33 -14.68
CA LEU A 147 14.81 5.09 -13.89
C LEU A 147 13.94 4.00 -14.51
N SER A 148 13.62 4.10 -15.80
CA SER A 148 12.81 3.13 -16.57
C SER A 148 11.33 3.08 -16.19
N TRP A 149 10.78 4.14 -15.60
CA TRP A 149 9.32 4.32 -15.54
C TRP A 149 8.79 4.80 -16.89
N HIS A 150 8.13 3.91 -17.64
CA HIS A 150 7.61 4.20 -18.97
C HIS A 150 6.22 4.85 -18.94
N GLY A 151 6.11 6.05 -18.36
CA GLY A 151 4.84 6.78 -18.22
C GLY A 151 4.42 7.64 -19.42
N LYS A 152 4.88 7.30 -20.63
CA LYS A 152 4.55 8.02 -21.87
C LYS A 152 3.80 7.10 -22.83
N ASP A 153 2.82 7.67 -23.52
CA ASP A 153 2.08 6.99 -24.57
C ASP A 153 2.92 6.76 -25.84
N ALA A 154 2.33 6.06 -26.82
CA ALA A 154 2.99 5.78 -28.10
C ALA A 154 3.41 7.04 -28.89
N ASN A 155 2.87 8.21 -28.55
CA ASN A 155 3.19 9.49 -29.19
C ASN A 155 4.26 10.27 -28.41
N GLY A 156 4.72 9.76 -27.27
CA GLY A 156 5.70 10.41 -26.40
C GLY A 156 5.10 11.43 -25.44
N TYR A 157 3.77 11.48 -25.28
CA TYR A 157 3.11 12.34 -24.30
C TYR A 157 2.95 11.62 -22.96
N TRP A 158 3.08 12.36 -21.87
CA TRP A 158 2.86 11.83 -20.54
C TRP A 158 1.43 11.31 -20.34
N SER A 159 1.31 10.02 -20.06
CA SER A 159 0.03 9.34 -19.80
C SER A 159 -0.25 9.22 -18.30
N GLN A 160 -1.51 8.95 -17.98
CA GLN A 160 -1.91 8.60 -16.62
C GLN A 160 -1.65 7.12 -16.40
N GLU A 161 -1.07 6.78 -15.26
CA GLU A 161 -0.66 5.42 -14.93
C GLU A 161 -1.33 4.90 -13.66
N ASP A 162 -1.13 3.62 -13.38
CA ASP A 162 -1.65 2.98 -12.19
C ASP A 162 -0.87 3.41 -10.93
N ALA A 163 -1.58 3.92 -9.93
CA ALA A 163 -0.96 4.33 -8.67
C ALA A 163 -0.31 3.15 -7.91
N SER A 164 -0.84 1.93 -8.03
CA SER A 164 -0.27 0.74 -7.38
C SER A 164 1.05 0.32 -8.01
N GLU A 165 1.17 0.44 -9.35
CA GLU A 165 2.42 0.23 -10.06
C GLU A 165 3.46 1.28 -9.70
N LEU A 166 3.05 2.56 -9.59
CA LEU A 166 3.94 3.62 -9.12
C LEU A 166 4.44 3.34 -7.69
N PHE A 167 3.56 2.89 -6.80
CA PHE A 167 3.94 2.53 -5.44
C PHE A 167 4.98 1.41 -5.43
N LEU A 168 4.74 0.32 -6.18
CA LEU A 168 5.71 -0.78 -6.29
C LEU A 168 7.04 -0.29 -6.88
N PHE A 169 7.00 0.49 -7.95
CA PHE A 169 8.19 1.06 -8.58
C PHE A 169 9.01 1.93 -7.61
N LEU A 170 8.36 2.86 -6.90
CA LEU A 170 9.03 3.74 -5.94
C LEU A 170 9.63 2.93 -4.78
N THR A 171 8.86 1.99 -4.25
CA THR A 171 9.27 1.19 -3.09
C THR A 171 10.33 0.16 -3.45
N GLU A 172 10.37 -0.33 -4.68
CA GLU A 172 11.48 -1.12 -5.20
C GLU A 172 12.73 -0.27 -5.41
N THR A 173 12.58 0.83 -6.14
CA THR A 173 13.69 1.73 -6.45
C THR A 173 14.35 2.28 -5.19
N LEU A 174 13.56 2.66 -4.19
CA LEU A 174 14.03 3.21 -2.91
C LEU A 174 14.23 2.14 -1.83
N ASN A 175 14.15 0.85 -2.19
CA ASN A 175 14.44 -0.27 -1.31
C ASN A 175 13.62 -0.25 0.00
N LEU A 176 12.30 -0.07 -0.10
CA LEU A 176 11.40 -0.31 1.02
C LEU A 176 11.52 -1.77 1.47
N PRO A 177 11.66 -2.02 2.78
CA PRO A 177 11.67 -3.37 3.33
C PRO A 177 10.39 -4.13 3.01
N TYR A 178 10.46 -5.45 3.08
CA TYR A 178 9.33 -6.30 2.77
C TYR A 178 8.46 -6.58 4.00
N LEU A 179 7.18 -6.84 3.75
CA LEU A 179 6.21 -7.42 4.65
C LEU A 179 6.31 -8.95 4.54
N PRO A 180 6.76 -9.66 5.59
CA PRO A 180 6.88 -11.10 5.56
C PRO A 180 5.55 -11.75 5.96
N PHE A 181 5.10 -12.73 5.17
CA PHE A 181 3.95 -13.58 5.47
C PHE A 181 4.40 -15.04 5.57
N GLN A 182 4.05 -15.71 6.66
CA GLN A 182 4.13 -17.16 6.71
C GLN A 182 2.97 -17.75 5.90
N MET A 183 3.30 -18.52 4.87
CA MET A 183 2.39 -19.30 4.06
C MET A 183 2.41 -20.76 4.50
N ARG A 184 1.22 -21.35 4.66
CA ARG A 184 1.04 -22.79 4.88
C ARG A 184 0.08 -23.38 3.84
N LEU A 185 0.47 -24.50 3.24
CA LEU A 185 -0.34 -25.23 2.27
C LEU A 185 -0.89 -26.51 2.90
N PHE A 186 -2.19 -26.75 2.69
CA PHE A 186 -2.89 -27.95 3.15
C PHE A 186 -3.46 -28.70 1.94
N HIS A 187 -3.01 -29.93 1.73
CA HIS A 187 -3.46 -30.80 0.63
C HIS A 187 -3.48 -32.28 1.03
N GLY A 188 -4.09 -33.11 0.18
CA GLY A 188 -4.20 -34.56 0.40
C GLY A 188 -2.97 -35.39 0.03
N ALA A 189 -1.90 -34.77 -0.49
CA ALA A 189 -0.64 -35.43 -0.83
C ALA A 189 0.36 -35.48 0.35
N ASN A 190 1.51 -36.13 0.14
CA ASN A 190 2.56 -36.25 1.14
C ASN A 190 3.11 -34.88 1.53
N LYS A 191 3.46 -34.72 2.82
CA LYS A 191 4.03 -33.47 3.33
C LYS A 191 5.35 -33.14 2.61
N ASP A 192 5.45 -31.92 2.13
CA ASP A 192 6.65 -31.35 1.52
C ASP A 192 7.28 -30.28 2.45
N ALA A 193 8.57 -30.00 2.25
CA ALA A 193 9.24 -28.91 2.97
C ALA A 193 8.73 -27.53 2.51
N ASP A 194 8.30 -27.43 1.25
CA ASP A 194 7.78 -26.20 0.64
C ASP A 194 6.31 -25.90 1.02
N ASP A 195 5.67 -26.76 1.81
CA ASP A 195 4.32 -26.53 2.32
C ASP A 195 4.29 -25.43 3.39
N ASP A 196 5.41 -25.21 4.08
CA ASP A 196 5.60 -24.20 5.12
C ASP A 196 6.72 -23.23 4.68
N ARG A 197 6.38 -22.05 4.17
CA ARG A 197 7.37 -21.07 3.67
C ARG A 197 7.06 -19.63 4.09
N VAL A 198 8.07 -18.78 4.06
CA VAL A 198 7.89 -17.33 4.16
C VAL A 198 7.83 -16.76 2.75
N MET A 199 6.83 -15.95 2.48
CA MET A 199 6.77 -15.10 1.29
C MET A 199 6.94 -13.65 1.72
N THR A 200 7.47 -12.82 0.83
CA THR A 200 7.65 -11.39 1.11
C THR A 200 6.97 -10.55 0.04
N ASP A 201 6.29 -9.49 0.46
CA ASP A 201 5.61 -8.55 -0.44
C ASP A 201 5.75 -7.13 0.12
N ARG A 202 5.43 -6.08 -0.64
CA ARG A 202 5.37 -4.69 -0.15
C ARG A 202 3.95 -4.18 0.03
N LEU A 203 2.97 -4.91 -0.49
CA LEU A 203 1.55 -4.58 -0.35
C LEU A 203 0.71 -5.85 -0.29
N LEU A 204 -0.52 -5.73 0.19
CA LEU A 204 -1.51 -6.79 0.20
C LEU A 204 -2.54 -6.56 -0.90
N SER A 205 -2.57 -7.45 -1.89
CA SER A 205 -3.42 -7.35 -3.08
C SER A 205 -4.73 -8.12 -2.93
N LEU A 206 -5.82 -7.44 -2.60
CA LEU A 206 -7.12 -8.06 -2.30
C LEU A 206 -8.07 -8.05 -3.51
N SER A 207 -8.63 -9.21 -3.82
CA SER A 207 -9.67 -9.36 -4.85
C SER A 207 -11.01 -8.84 -4.34
N VAL A 208 -11.61 -7.89 -5.06
CA VAL A 208 -12.94 -7.36 -4.72
C VAL A 208 -14.02 -8.29 -5.29
N PRO A 209 -14.90 -8.87 -4.47
CA PRO A 209 -15.95 -9.76 -4.97
C PRO A 209 -17.00 -8.97 -5.76
N PRO A 210 -17.61 -9.56 -6.83
CA PRO A 210 -18.70 -8.94 -7.57
C PRO A 210 -20.00 -9.03 -6.76
N ALA A 211 -20.21 -8.07 -5.87
CA ALA A 211 -21.35 -7.99 -4.96
C ALA A 211 -21.86 -6.54 -4.90
N ARG A 212 -23.09 -6.34 -4.41
CA ARG A 212 -23.57 -4.96 -4.20
C ARG A 212 -22.74 -4.23 -3.14
N SER A 213 -22.35 -4.93 -2.09
CA SER A 213 -21.53 -4.43 -0.99
C SER A 213 -20.75 -5.60 -0.38
N ALA A 214 -19.53 -5.35 0.06
CA ALA A 214 -18.67 -6.28 0.80
C ALA A 214 -17.99 -5.53 1.96
N LYS A 215 -17.58 -6.25 3.00
CA LYS A 215 -16.78 -5.69 4.11
C LYS A 215 -15.31 -5.99 3.87
N LEU A 216 -14.42 -5.03 4.14
CA LEU A 216 -12.98 -5.25 3.99
C LEU A 216 -12.51 -6.42 4.86
N GLU A 217 -13.05 -6.55 6.06
CA GLU A 217 -12.76 -7.63 7.01
C GLU A 217 -13.11 -9.00 6.44
N SER A 218 -14.24 -9.11 5.72
CA SER A 218 -14.62 -10.36 5.05
C SER A 218 -13.66 -10.70 3.91
N ILE A 219 -13.25 -9.69 3.13
CA ILE A 219 -12.26 -9.88 2.04
C ILE A 219 -10.90 -10.31 2.61
N LEU A 220 -10.50 -9.75 3.75
CA LEU A 220 -9.28 -10.14 4.46
C LEU A 220 -9.36 -11.59 4.96
N ILE A 221 -10.48 -12.00 5.57
CA ILE A 221 -10.71 -13.40 5.99
C ILE A 221 -10.57 -14.33 4.79
N ASP A 222 -11.22 -13.99 3.67
CA ASP A 222 -11.16 -14.83 2.48
C ASP A 222 -9.74 -14.92 1.90
N HIS A 223 -9.01 -13.80 1.88
CA HIS A 223 -7.64 -13.78 1.38
C HIS A 223 -6.68 -14.59 2.26
N PHE A 224 -6.74 -14.43 3.58
CA PHE A 224 -5.83 -15.09 4.52
C PHE A 224 -6.16 -16.57 4.75
N TYR A 225 -7.44 -16.95 4.67
CA TYR A 225 -7.89 -18.28 5.08
C TYR A 225 -8.70 -19.03 4.05
N ASN A 226 -9.15 -18.47 2.93
CA ASN A 226 -9.97 -19.20 1.95
C ASN A 226 -9.35 -19.23 0.54
N SER A 227 -8.06 -18.91 0.42
CA SER A 227 -7.33 -18.96 -0.85
C SER A 227 -6.98 -20.39 -1.22
N THR A 228 -7.30 -20.83 -2.44
CA THR A 228 -6.90 -22.15 -2.97
C THR A 228 -5.88 -21.99 -4.08
N VAL A 229 -4.77 -22.72 -4.01
CA VAL A 229 -3.72 -22.77 -5.03
C VAL A 229 -3.80 -24.09 -5.76
N THR A 230 -3.89 -24.05 -7.08
CA THR A 230 -3.96 -25.25 -7.93
C THR A 230 -2.65 -25.48 -8.68
N GLY A 231 -2.34 -26.72 -9.03
CA GLY A 231 -1.14 -27.05 -9.81
C GLY A 231 0.13 -27.13 -8.95
N VAL A 232 -0.03 -27.38 -7.65
CA VAL A 232 1.10 -27.64 -6.75
C VAL A 232 1.52 -29.09 -6.97
N LYS A 233 2.75 -29.32 -7.41
CA LYS A 233 3.27 -30.67 -7.63
C LYS A 233 3.69 -31.32 -6.31
N ARG A 234 3.12 -32.48 -5.99
CA ARG A 234 3.40 -33.20 -4.75
C ARG A 234 3.45 -34.70 -4.96
N GLN A 235 4.24 -35.37 -4.14
CA GLN A 235 4.31 -36.83 -4.13
C GLN A 235 3.08 -37.43 -3.46
N VAL A 236 2.54 -38.47 -4.06
CA VAL A 236 1.47 -39.30 -3.49
C VAL A 236 1.94 -40.75 -3.46
N ASP A 237 1.71 -41.40 -2.32
CA ASP A 237 1.91 -42.84 -2.20
C ASP A 237 0.62 -43.56 -2.62
N TYR A 238 0.75 -44.55 -3.50
CA TYR A 238 -0.35 -45.44 -3.84
C TYR A 238 0.09 -46.90 -3.83
N HIS A 239 -0.90 -47.77 -3.68
CA HIS A 239 -0.71 -49.21 -3.61
C HIS A 239 -1.13 -49.85 -4.92
N GLU A 240 -0.17 -50.41 -5.64
CA GLU A 240 -0.42 -51.17 -6.84
C GLU A 240 -0.51 -52.67 -6.50
N CYS A 241 -1.67 -53.26 -6.81
CA CYS A 241 -1.86 -54.71 -6.69
C CYS A 241 -1.32 -55.39 -7.94
N VAL A 242 -0.10 -55.92 -7.85
CA VAL A 242 0.49 -56.68 -8.95
C VAL A 242 -0.09 -58.11 -8.94
N PRO A 243 -0.82 -58.56 -9.99
CA PRO A 243 -1.24 -59.94 -10.09
C PRO A 243 0.00 -60.83 -10.25
N SER A 244 0.17 -61.81 -9.37
CA SER A 244 1.23 -62.80 -9.53
C SER A 244 0.94 -63.65 -10.77
N SER A 245 1.84 -63.63 -11.75
CA SER A 245 1.70 -64.41 -13.00
C SER A 245 1.40 -65.88 -12.69
N PRO A 246 0.35 -66.50 -13.27
CA PRO A 246 0.14 -67.92 -13.10
C PRO A 246 1.24 -68.67 -13.86
N LEU A 247 2.20 -69.27 -13.14
CA LEU A 247 2.99 -70.35 -13.72
C LEU A 247 2.04 -71.51 -14.02
N SER A 248 1.73 -71.69 -15.30
CA SER A 248 1.09 -72.91 -15.78
C SER A 248 2.10 -74.04 -15.71
N THR A 249 1.89 -75.02 -14.82
CA THR A 249 1.66 -76.43 -15.20
C THR A 249 1.40 -77.32 -13.96
N THR A 250 0.19 -77.90 -13.94
CA THR A 250 -0.22 -79.22 -13.42
C THR A 250 0.24 -79.68 -12.03
N SER A 251 -0.65 -79.57 -11.04
CA SER A 251 -0.92 -80.63 -10.05
C SER A 251 -2.15 -80.25 -9.19
N MET A 252 -3.11 -81.17 -9.07
CA MET A 252 -4.34 -81.05 -8.26
C MET A 252 -4.05 -81.28 -6.76
N ALA A 253 -3.33 -80.37 -6.11
CA ALA A 253 -3.20 -80.40 -4.65
C ALA A 253 -2.96 -79.00 -4.07
N SER A 254 -3.81 -78.63 -3.11
CA SER A 254 -3.73 -77.44 -2.23
C SER A 254 -4.07 -76.09 -2.88
N MET A 255 -5.32 -75.66 -2.72
CA MET A 255 -5.70 -74.24 -2.87
C MET A 255 -5.14 -73.45 -1.68
N THR A 256 -3.89 -73.02 -1.79
CA THR A 256 -3.31 -72.02 -0.88
C THR A 256 -3.44 -70.66 -1.57
N PHE A 257 -4.34 -69.80 -1.08
CA PHE A 257 -4.46 -68.42 -1.53
C PHE A 257 -3.13 -67.69 -1.25
N LYS A 258 -2.31 -67.45 -2.27
CA LYS A 258 -1.11 -66.61 -2.13
C LYS A 258 -1.58 -65.17 -1.97
N LYS A 259 -1.17 -64.54 -0.86
CA LYS A 259 -1.42 -63.13 -0.53
C LYS A 259 -0.88 -62.27 -1.69
N ALA A 260 -1.72 -61.40 -2.26
CA ALA A 260 -1.30 -60.45 -3.28
C ALA A 260 -0.13 -59.61 -2.74
N SER A 261 0.92 -59.44 -3.55
CA SER A 261 2.02 -58.53 -3.23
C SER A 261 1.57 -57.11 -3.55
N VAL A 262 1.43 -56.29 -2.51
CA VAL A 262 1.19 -54.85 -2.66
C VAL A 262 2.56 -54.20 -2.84
N VAL A 263 2.74 -53.48 -3.95
CA VAL A 263 3.92 -52.63 -4.16
C VAL A 263 3.52 -51.20 -3.81
N GLU A 264 4.33 -50.55 -3.00
CA GLU A 264 4.21 -49.13 -2.71
C GLU A 264 4.94 -48.35 -3.81
N CYS A 265 4.18 -47.54 -4.53
CA CYS A 265 4.66 -46.74 -5.64
C CYS A 265 4.47 -45.26 -5.30
N GLN A 266 5.38 -44.41 -5.78
CA GLN A 266 5.31 -42.96 -5.64
C GLN A 266 5.12 -42.32 -6.99
N GLU A 267 4.21 -41.36 -7.08
CA GLU A 267 3.99 -40.55 -8.27
C GLU A 267 3.90 -39.07 -7.87
N GLU A 268 4.38 -38.19 -8.75
CA GLU A 268 4.24 -36.74 -8.59
C GLU A 268 2.99 -36.27 -9.34
N VAL A 269 2.04 -35.69 -8.62
CA VAL A 269 0.75 -35.25 -9.16
C VAL A 269 0.49 -33.79 -8.83
N ASP A 270 -0.26 -33.12 -9.69
CA ASP A 270 -0.77 -31.78 -9.42
C ASP A 270 -1.91 -31.86 -8.41
N VAL A 271 -1.77 -31.17 -7.28
CA VAL A 271 -2.82 -31.07 -6.25
C VAL A 271 -3.33 -29.65 -6.10
N ALA A 272 -4.58 -29.54 -5.67
CA ALA A 272 -5.13 -28.32 -5.12
C ALA A 272 -4.78 -28.26 -3.63
N ALA A 273 -4.18 -27.15 -3.22
CA ALA A 273 -3.81 -26.89 -1.85
C ALA A 273 -4.60 -25.70 -1.30
N TRP A 274 -5.13 -25.86 -0.10
CA TRP A 274 -5.69 -24.76 0.66
C TRP A 274 -4.55 -23.95 1.29
N GLN A 275 -4.49 -22.66 0.98
CA GLN A 275 -3.46 -21.75 1.47
C GLN A 275 -3.96 -20.95 2.67
N VAL A 276 -3.16 -20.94 3.73
CA VAL A 276 -3.32 -20.07 4.89
C VAL A 276 -2.12 -19.12 4.97
N LEU A 277 -2.40 -17.84 5.26
CA LEU A 277 -1.39 -16.81 5.49
C LEU A 277 -1.42 -16.34 6.95
N GLU A 278 -0.26 -15.96 7.47
CA GLU A 278 -0.10 -15.27 8.76
C GLU A 278 0.95 -14.16 8.58
N LEU A 279 0.64 -12.92 8.94
CA LEU A 279 1.58 -11.81 8.90
C LEU A 279 2.63 -11.97 10.01
N LEU A 280 3.89 -11.76 9.67
CA LEU A 280 4.97 -11.59 10.64
C LEU A 280 5.12 -10.08 10.91
N PRO A 281 4.95 -9.61 12.17
CA PRO A 281 4.76 -8.19 12.49
C PRO A 281 6.09 -7.44 12.62
N PHE A 282 6.92 -7.51 11.58
CA PHE A 282 8.21 -6.82 11.45
C PHE A 282 8.55 -6.65 9.98
N TYR A 283 9.45 -5.73 9.67
CA TYR A 283 9.96 -5.59 8.30
C TYR A 283 11.09 -6.60 8.03
N SER A 284 11.04 -7.26 6.87
CA SER A 284 12.14 -8.11 6.39
C SER A 284 13.09 -7.33 5.49
N ALA A 285 14.37 -7.43 5.78
CA ALA A 285 15.44 -6.91 4.93
C ALA A 285 15.75 -7.80 3.73
N ALA A 286 15.25 -9.04 3.72
CA ALA A 286 15.53 -10.02 2.67
C ALA A 286 14.23 -10.58 2.11
N ASN A 287 14.20 -10.86 0.81
CA ASN A 287 13.12 -11.63 0.21
C ASN A 287 13.37 -13.14 0.31
N GLU A 288 12.38 -13.93 -0.08
CA GLU A 288 12.45 -15.40 -0.06
C GLU A 288 13.49 -16.00 -1.02
N GLN A 289 13.99 -15.22 -1.99
CA GLN A 289 15.08 -15.60 -2.90
C GLN A 289 16.48 -15.29 -2.33
N GLY A 290 16.56 -14.65 -1.15
CA GLY A 290 17.81 -14.29 -0.49
C GLY A 290 18.43 -12.97 -0.96
N GLU A 291 17.72 -12.18 -1.76
CA GLU A 291 18.12 -10.82 -2.10
C GLU A 291 17.95 -9.92 -0.88
N THR A 292 18.98 -9.15 -0.56
CA THR A 292 19.01 -8.32 0.65
C THR A 292 18.96 -6.84 0.29
N ILE A 293 18.12 -6.11 1.02
CA ILE A 293 18.03 -4.66 0.96
C ILE A 293 19.11 -4.08 1.87
N VAL A 294 20.11 -3.45 1.22
CA VAL A 294 21.26 -2.82 1.89
C VAL A 294 20.84 -1.77 2.93
N THR A 295 19.69 -1.11 2.72
CA THR A 295 19.17 -0.04 3.57
C THR A 295 18.82 -0.50 4.99
N HIS A 296 18.37 -1.75 5.17
CA HIS A 296 17.94 -2.25 6.48
C HIS A 296 19.08 -2.78 7.35
N ALA A 297 20.25 -3.05 6.75
CA ALA A 297 21.44 -3.39 7.52
C ALA A 297 21.88 -2.26 8.48
N LYS A 298 21.32 -1.05 8.33
CA LYS A 298 21.65 0.16 9.09
C LYS A 298 20.53 0.72 10.02
N LEU A 299 19.56 -0.09 10.47
CA LEU A 299 18.57 0.29 11.51
C LEU A 299 17.61 1.46 11.13
N SER A 300 17.44 1.79 9.85
CA SER A 300 16.70 3.02 9.46
C SER A 300 15.17 2.92 9.50
N PHE A 301 14.60 1.72 9.52
CA PHE A 301 13.14 1.51 9.64
C PHE A 301 12.83 0.78 10.96
N PRO A 302 12.13 1.42 11.91
CA PRO A 302 11.73 0.77 13.15
C PRO A 302 10.53 -0.16 12.92
N ASP A 303 10.56 -1.36 13.50
CA ASP A 303 9.43 -2.31 13.47
C ASP A 303 8.18 -1.79 14.22
N SER A 304 8.32 -0.74 15.02
CA SER A 304 7.23 -0.18 15.83
C SER A 304 6.14 0.55 15.02
N HIS A 305 6.36 0.82 13.72
CA HIS A 305 5.44 1.56 12.85
C HIS A 305 5.29 0.86 11.49
N MET A 306 4.86 -0.40 11.52
CA MET A 306 4.65 -1.20 10.31
C MET A 306 3.39 -0.71 9.57
N ILE A 307 3.53 -0.34 8.30
CA ILE A 307 2.40 0.00 7.43
C ILE A 307 2.08 -1.23 6.59
N LEU A 308 0.80 -1.57 6.52
CA LEU A 308 0.23 -2.55 5.61
C LEU A 308 -0.54 -1.80 4.51
N PRO A 309 0.08 -1.57 3.34
CA PRO A 309 -0.63 -1.07 2.16
C PRO A 309 -1.55 -2.17 1.64
N ILE A 310 -2.83 -1.87 1.45
CA ILE A 310 -3.83 -2.78 0.91
C ILE A 310 -4.33 -2.23 -0.41
N VAL A 311 -4.13 -2.97 -1.50
CA VAL A 311 -4.66 -2.66 -2.82
C VAL A 311 -5.96 -3.42 -3.04
N LEU A 312 -7.02 -2.71 -3.39
CA LEU A 312 -8.30 -3.31 -3.80
C LEU A 312 -8.29 -3.47 -5.33
N LYS A 313 -8.24 -4.71 -5.81
CA LYS A 313 -8.32 -5.04 -7.24
C LYS A 313 -9.72 -4.73 -7.76
N ARG A 314 -9.92 -3.47 -8.16
CA ARG A 314 -11.18 -2.95 -8.71
C ARG A 314 -11.26 -3.08 -10.22
N TYR A 315 -10.19 -3.46 -10.90
CA TYR A 315 -10.15 -3.58 -12.35
C TYR A 315 -9.95 -5.05 -12.73
N GLN A 316 -10.80 -5.52 -13.63
CA GLN A 316 -10.72 -6.87 -14.18
C GLN A 316 -10.84 -6.81 -15.70
N TYR A 317 -10.30 -7.83 -16.37
CA TYR A 317 -10.51 -8.00 -17.79
C TYR A 317 -11.78 -8.82 -18.03
N ASP A 318 -12.59 -8.39 -18.99
CA ASP A 318 -13.70 -9.18 -19.51
C ASP A 318 -13.20 -10.21 -20.54
N ASP A 319 -14.08 -11.12 -20.96
CA ASP A 319 -13.76 -12.17 -21.94
C ASP A 319 -13.36 -11.61 -23.33
N SER A 320 -13.62 -10.33 -23.59
CA SER A 320 -13.23 -9.63 -24.81
C SER A 320 -11.87 -8.92 -24.71
N GLY A 321 -11.21 -8.99 -23.53
CA GLY A 321 -9.97 -8.30 -23.23
C GLY A 321 -10.16 -6.82 -22.86
N GLY A 322 -11.40 -6.36 -22.67
CA GLY A 322 -11.72 -5.03 -22.19
C GLY A 322 -11.51 -4.92 -20.68
N CYS A 323 -10.98 -3.78 -20.21
CA CYS A 323 -10.85 -3.51 -18.78
C CYS A 323 -12.16 -2.93 -18.24
N VAL A 324 -12.69 -3.52 -17.17
CA VAL A 324 -13.95 -3.11 -16.52
C VAL A 324 -13.71 -2.88 -15.02
N LYS A 325 -14.25 -1.77 -14.51
CA LYS A 325 -14.27 -1.48 -13.07
C LYS A 325 -15.37 -2.27 -12.35
N ILE A 326 -14.99 -2.95 -11.28
CA ILE A 326 -15.86 -3.58 -10.29
C ILE A 326 -16.53 -2.49 -9.45
N GLN A 327 -17.85 -2.38 -9.59
CA GLN A 327 -18.69 -1.36 -8.94
C GLN A 327 -19.09 -1.73 -7.50
N SER A 328 -18.61 -2.86 -6.98
CA SER A 328 -18.88 -3.31 -5.61
C SER A 328 -18.43 -2.25 -4.60
N ARG A 329 -19.33 -1.87 -3.69
CA ARG A 329 -18.95 -1.04 -2.54
C ARG A 329 -18.19 -1.89 -1.53
N VAL A 330 -17.07 -1.41 -1.03
CA VAL A 330 -16.29 -2.09 0.03
C VAL A 330 -16.35 -1.25 1.29
N GLU A 331 -17.01 -1.72 2.34
CA GLU A 331 -17.05 -1.02 3.63
C GLU A 331 -15.63 -1.04 4.24
N ILE A 332 -15.03 0.15 4.34
CA ILE A 332 -13.67 0.34 4.86
C ILE A 332 -13.78 0.84 6.30
N PRO A 333 -13.41 0.02 7.31
CA PRO A 333 -13.44 0.46 8.70
C PRO A 333 -12.24 1.35 9.04
N LEU A 334 -12.42 2.25 10.01
CA LEU A 334 -11.31 3.06 10.55
C LEU A 334 -10.25 2.20 11.24
N THR A 335 -10.70 1.13 11.89
CA THR A 335 -9.90 0.24 12.74
C THR A 335 -10.30 -1.21 12.46
N ILE A 336 -9.32 -2.12 12.34
CA ILE A 336 -9.56 -3.55 12.14
C ILE A 336 -8.84 -4.34 13.24
N PRO A 337 -9.55 -5.14 14.05
CA PRO A 337 -8.92 -6.14 14.90
C PRO A 337 -8.16 -7.14 14.02
N PHE A 338 -6.83 -7.14 14.11
CA PHE A 338 -5.96 -7.83 13.16
C PHE A 338 -5.19 -9.00 13.76
N HIS A 339 -5.26 -9.19 15.08
CA HIS A 339 -4.53 -10.23 15.81
C HIS A 339 -4.70 -11.64 15.23
N GLN A 340 -5.89 -12.01 14.74
CA GLN A 340 -6.11 -13.32 14.14
C GLN A 340 -5.19 -13.60 12.93
N PHE A 341 -4.87 -12.57 12.15
CA PHE A 341 -4.05 -12.67 10.94
C PHE A 341 -2.55 -12.62 11.23
N VAL A 342 -2.13 -12.34 12.47
CA VAL A 342 -0.73 -12.27 12.87
C VAL A 342 -0.27 -13.64 13.34
N ASN A 343 1.00 -13.96 13.06
CA ASN A 343 1.60 -15.21 13.46
C ASN A 343 1.58 -15.41 14.98
N LYS A 344 1.07 -16.54 15.46
CA LYS A 344 0.89 -16.81 16.90
C LYS A 344 2.19 -17.12 17.66
N ASN A 345 3.28 -17.41 16.95
CA ASN A 345 4.58 -17.68 17.57
C ASN A 345 5.40 -16.41 17.79
N THR A 346 4.82 -15.23 17.54
CA THR A 346 5.45 -13.97 17.89
C THR A 346 5.42 -13.78 19.40
N ASP A 347 6.58 -13.57 20.01
CA ASP A 347 6.69 -13.21 21.42
C ASP A 347 6.06 -11.83 21.65
N THR A 348 4.76 -11.76 21.91
CA THR A 348 4.10 -10.52 22.32
C THR A 348 4.39 -10.26 23.79
N PRO A 349 5.02 -9.14 24.15
CA PRO A 349 5.24 -8.81 25.55
C PRO A 349 3.89 -8.68 26.29
N LEU A 350 3.88 -8.92 27.60
CA LEU A 350 2.69 -8.64 28.41
C LEU A 350 2.65 -7.14 28.76
N CYS A 351 1.45 -6.58 28.85
CA CYS A 351 1.27 -5.20 29.31
C CYS A 351 1.84 -5.01 30.72
N SER A 352 2.72 -4.03 30.90
CA SER A 352 3.35 -3.73 32.19
C SER A 352 2.36 -3.27 33.28
N THR A 353 1.17 -2.80 32.89
CA THR A 353 0.15 -2.29 33.82
C THR A 353 -0.82 -3.39 34.26
N CYS A 354 -1.47 -4.07 33.31
CA CYS A 354 -2.52 -5.05 33.61
C CYS A 354 -2.09 -6.51 33.41
N HIS A 355 -0.88 -6.76 32.88
CA HIS A 355 -0.34 -8.10 32.60
C HIS A 355 -1.17 -8.92 31.61
N CYS A 356 -1.96 -8.26 30.76
CA CYS A 356 -2.68 -8.90 29.64
C CYS A 356 -1.87 -8.84 28.34
N ASN A 357 -2.25 -9.67 27.38
CA ASN A 357 -1.64 -9.66 26.04
C ASN A 357 -1.99 -8.38 25.29
N PHE A 358 -1.06 -7.90 24.46
CA PHE A 358 -1.37 -6.94 23.42
C PHE A 358 -2.11 -7.63 22.27
N GLU A 359 -3.13 -6.95 21.74
CA GLU A 359 -3.78 -7.32 20.50
C GLU A 359 -3.21 -6.47 19.37
N PHE A 360 -3.12 -7.05 18.17
CA PHE A 360 -2.73 -6.31 16.98
C PHE A 360 -3.96 -5.67 16.35
N VAL A 361 -3.86 -4.38 16.04
CA VAL A 361 -4.95 -3.58 15.50
C VAL A 361 -4.43 -2.76 14.34
N LEU A 362 -5.14 -2.76 13.22
CA LEU A 362 -4.84 -1.91 12.07
C LEU A 362 -5.62 -0.59 12.16
N HIS A 363 -4.95 0.54 11.96
CA HIS A 363 -5.57 1.88 11.93
C HIS A 363 -5.40 2.54 10.57
N LEU A 364 -6.50 2.95 9.93
CA LEU A 364 -6.47 3.59 8.60
C LEU A 364 -5.83 4.99 8.66
N ARG A 365 -4.61 5.16 8.16
CA ARG A 365 -3.89 6.45 8.18
C ARG A 365 -4.14 7.29 6.94
N SER A 366 -4.18 6.68 5.77
CA SER A 366 -4.42 7.37 4.51
C SER A 366 -4.94 6.42 3.45
N ALA A 367 -5.41 6.96 2.33
CA ALA A 367 -5.91 6.18 1.23
C ALA A 367 -5.86 6.96 -0.09
N VAL A 368 -5.73 6.22 -1.19
CA VAL A 368 -5.91 6.71 -2.55
C VAL A 368 -7.22 6.15 -3.08
N CYS A 369 -8.06 6.99 -3.68
CA CYS A 369 -9.24 6.58 -4.43
C CYS A 369 -9.03 6.83 -5.92
N HIS A 370 -9.64 6.00 -6.76
CA HIS A 370 -9.61 6.19 -8.20
C HIS A 370 -11.02 6.29 -8.81
N LYS A 371 -11.30 7.46 -9.40
CA LYS A 371 -12.56 7.81 -10.05
C LYS A 371 -12.39 7.73 -11.57
N GLY A 372 -12.54 6.53 -12.11
CA GLY A 372 -12.43 6.26 -13.55
C GLY A 372 -12.80 4.83 -13.89
N GLU A 373 -12.93 4.55 -15.19
CA GLU A 373 -13.34 3.23 -15.69
C GLU A 373 -12.15 2.29 -15.93
N THR A 374 -10.94 2.81 -16.14
CA THR A 374 -9.71 2.01 -16.32
C THR A 374 -8.57 2.55 -15.45
N PRO A 375 -7.56 1.75 -15.07
CA PRO A 375 -6.44 2.22 -14.25
C PRO A 375 -5.66 3.40 -14.85
N HIS A 376 -5.59 3.46 -16.19
CA HIS A 376 -4.88 4.50 -16.95
C HIS A 376 -5.80 5.65 -17.39
N SER A 377 -7.07 5.69 -16.96
CA SER A 377 -7.99 6.76 -17.31
C SER A 377 -9.04 7.02 -16.22
N GLY A 378 -8.86 8.15 -15.56
CA GLY A 378 -9.77 8.67 -14.55
C GLY A 378 -9.13 9.82 -13.79
N HIS A 379 -9.38 9.82 -12.49
CA HIS A 379 -8.83 10.81 -11.57
C HIS A 379 -8.53 10.16 -10.22
N TYR A 380 -7.28 10.24 -9.81
CA TYR A 380 -6.86 9.84 -8.48
C TYR A 380 -7.06 11.00 -7.49
N ILE A 381 -7.59 10.67 -6.32
CA ILE A 381 -7.67 11.57 -5.16
C ILE A 381 -7.07 10.86 -3.95
N ALA A 382 -6.62 11.62 -2.96
CA ALA A 382 -6.07 11.05 -1.74
C ALA A 382 -6.72 11.62 -0.49
N TYR A 383 -6.81 10.79 0.53
CA TYR A 383 -7.26 11.12 1.87
C TYR A 383 -6.14 10.82 2.85
N ALA A 384 -5.94 11.70 3.83
CA ALA A 384 -4.99 11.51 4.90
C ALA A 384 -5.60 11.90 6.23
N ARG A 385 -5.46 11.02 7.22
CA ARG A 385 -5.94 11.18 8.58
C ARG A 385 -4.80 11.67 9.46
N LYS A 386 -5.07 12.66 10.30
CA LYS A 386 -4.20 13.05 11.40
C LYS A 386 -5.00 13.07 12.69
N ASP A 387 -4.54 12.29 13.66
CA ASP A 387 -5.10 12.29 15.00
C ASP A 387 -4.34 13.31 15.86
N THR A 388 -5.07 14.12 16.61
CA THR A 388 -4.54 15.05 17.62
C THR A 388 -5.13 14.69 18.99
N GLU A 389 -4.63 15.29 20.07
CA GLU A 389 -5.16 15.07 21.42
C GLU A 389 -6.66 15.40 21.56
N HIS A 390 -7.21 16.23 20.67
CA HIS A 390 -8.57 16.77 20.79
C HIS A 390 -9.49 16.40 19.63
N GLU A 391 -8.94 16.14 18.45
CA GLU A 391 -9.72 15.88 17.23
C GLU A 391 -8.98 15.03 16.20
N THR A 392 -9.74 14.33 15.37
CA THR A 392 -9.25 13.66 14.15
C THR A 392 -9.56 14.53 12.94
N ILE A 393 -8.54 14.87 12.17
CA ILE A 393 -8.65 15.69 10.97
C ILE A 393 -8.44 14.82 9.74
N TRP A 394 -9.25 15.08 8.71
CA TRP A 394 -9.09 14.49 7.39
C TRP A 394 -8.70 15.55 6.37
N TRP A 395 -7.58 15.34 5.71
CA TRP A 395 -7.20 16.11 4.53
C TRP A 395 -7.57 15.34 3.27
N LYS A 396 -8.14 16.03 2.29
CA LYS A 396 -8.42 15.52 0.96
C LYS A 396 -7.59 16.27 -0.06
N LEU A 397 -6.77 15.57 -0.82
CA LEU A 397 -6.13 16.09 -2.04
C LEU A 397 -6.99 15.72 -3.26
N GLY A 398 -7.22 16.70 -4.14
CA GLY A 398 -7.98 16.54 -5.37
C GLY A 398 -9.39 17.12 -5.28
N THR A 399 -9.90 17.63 -6.41
CA THR A 399 -11.22 18.26 -6.47
C THR A 399 -12.31 17.21 -6.66
N SER A 400 -13.36 17.25 -5.84
CA SER A 400 -14.58 16.46 -6.11
C SER A 400 -15.26 17.02 -7.36
N PHE A 401 -15.34 16.21 -8.41
CA PHE A 401 -16.19 16.50 -9.57
C PHE A 401 -17.67 16.52 -9.14
N ASN A 402 -18.38 17.61 -9.40
CA ASN A 402 -19.85 17.60 -9.39
C ASN A 402 -20.31 17.05 -10.75
N LEU A 403 -20.68 15.77 -10.78
CA LEU A 403 -21.36 15.13 -11.92
C LEU A 403 -22.80 15.62 -12.01
N SER A 404 -23.00 16.88 -12.40
CA SER A 404 -24.27 17.38 -12.89
C SER A 404 -24.20 17.52 -14.41
N GLY A 405 -24.32 16.38 -15.10
CA GLY A 405 -25.02 16.27 -16.38
C GLY A 405 -24.57 17.10 -17.59
N VAL A 406 -23.33 17.58 -17.67
CA VAL A 406 -22.83 18.25 -18.88
C VAL A 406 -21.55 17.57 -19.37
N PHE A 407 -21.62 17.12 -20.62
CA PHE A 407 -20.57 16.47 -21.39
C PHE A 407 -19.45 17.48 -21.66
N TYR A 408 -18.48 17.58 -20.75
CA TYR A 408 -17.23 18.31 -21.01
C TYR A 408 -16.21 17.37 -21.65
N PRO A 409 -15.39 17.86 -22.58
CA PRO A 409 -14.43 17.02 -23.28
C PRO A 409 -13.46 16.40 -22.27
N LYS A 410 -13.00 15.19 -22.60
CA LYS A 410 -12.04 14.31 -21.89
C LYS A 410 -10.72 14.98 -21.43
N PHE A 411 -10.55 16.28 -21.68
CA PHE A 411 -9.39 17.11 -21.40
C PHE A 411 -9.68 18.30 -20.47
N ALA A 412 -10.91 18.45 -19.95
CA ALA A 412 -11.28 19.47 -18.97
C ALA A 412 -11.46 18.83 -17.58
N LEU A 413 -10.38 18.29 -17.02
CA LEU A 413 -10.36 17.89 -15.60
C LEU A 413 -10.08 19.16 -14.80
N ASP A 414 -11.17 19.73 -14.30
CA ASP A 414 -11.24 21.11 -13.85
C ASP A 414 -10.49 21.37 -12.54
N ASP A 415 -9.45 22.17 -12.71
CA ASP A 415 -8.53 22.73 -11.75
C ASP A 415 -8.96 24.13 -11.28
N THR A 416 -10.26 24.37 -11.15
CA THR A 416 -10.82 25.69 -10.80
C THR A 416 -10.50 26.19 -9.38
N LYS A 417 -9.74 25.42 -8.58
CA LYS A 417 -9.19 25.86 -7.29
C LYS A 417 -7.67 25.81 -7.27
N VAL A 418 -7.07 26.45 -8.28
CA VAL A 418 -5.61 26.60 -8.51
C VAL A 418 -4.84 26.91 -7.21
N GLN A 419 -5.41 27.70 -6.29
CA GLN A 419 -4.71 28.14 -5.09
C GLN A 419 -4.91 27.28 -3.83
N LYS A 420 -5.87 26.34 -3.77
CA LYS A 420 -6.06 25.49 -2.57
C LYS A 420 -6.71 24.17 -2.93
N ARG A 421 -5.87 23.16 -3.18
CA ARG A 421 -6.24 21.83 -3.67
C ARG A 421 -6.42 20.81 -2.57
N VAL A 422 -5.91 21.11 -1.36
CA VAL A 422 -6.19 20.32 -0.16
C VAL A 422 -7.35 20.91 0.61
N GLN A 423 -8.34 20.07 0.91
CA GLN A 423 -9.52 20.42 1.69
C GLN A 423 -9.46 19.73 3.05
N VAL A 424 -9.73 20.48 4.11
CA VAL A 424 -9.97 19.92 5.44
C VAL A 424 -11.43 19.47 5.50
N LEU A 425 -11.66 18.21 5.84
CA LEU A 425 -12.98 17.62 5.94
C LEU A 425 -13.35 17.41 7.41
N ASN A 426 -14.48 17.99 7.80
CA ASN A 426 -15.05 17.84 9.15
C ASN A 426 -16.00 16.64 9.24
N ASP A 427 -16.60 16.23 8.12
CA ASP A 427 -17.50 15.09 8.06
C ASP A 427 -16.76 13.84 7.55
N ARG A 428 -16.48 12.91 8.45
CA ARG A 428 -15.84 11.63 8.13
C ARG A 428 -16.68 10.76 7.21
N ASN A 429 -18.01 10.91 7.21
CA ASN A 429 -18.89 10.05 6.40
C ASN A 429 -18.62 10.24 4.92
N VAL A 430 -18.31 11.47 4.47
CA VAL A 430 -17.94 11.76 3.08
C VAL A 430 -16.69 11.00 2.67
N VAL A 431 -15.71 10.87 3.57
CA VAL A 431 -14.48 10.10 3.33
C VAL A 431 -14.83 8.63 3.12
N PHE A 432 -15.55 8.03 4.06
CA PHE A 432 -15.89 6.60 4.00
C PHE A 432 -16.85 6.25 2.86
N GLU A 433 -17.71 7.17 2.44
CA GLU A 433 -18.54 6.98 1.25
C GLU A 433 -17.71 6.92 -0.04
N ASP A 434 -16.72 7.82 -0.18
CA ASP A 434 -15.78 7.83 -1.31
C ASP A 434 -14.88 6.58 -1.27
N LEU A 435 -14.31 6.24 -0.10
CA LEU A 435 -13.50 5.02 0.06
C LEU A 435 -14.29 3.77 -0.29
N ALA A 436 -15.57 3.72 0.09
CA ALA A 436 -16.37 2.54 -0.20
C ALA A 436 -16.59 2.31 -1.70
N LYS A 437 -16.79 3.39 -2.47
CA LYS A 437 -17.03 3.31 -3.91
C LYS A 437 -15.72 3.20 -4.72
N ASP A 438 -14.73 3.99 -4.35
CA ASP A 438 -13.57 4.30 -5.18
C ASP A 438 -12.23 4.04 -4.49
N GLY A 439 -12.22 3.65 -3.21
CA GLY A 439 -11.00 3.35 -2.46
C GLY A 439 -10.16 2.30 -3.18
N TYR A 440 -8.94 2.65 -3.53
CA TYR A 440 -8.08 1.85 -4.39
C TYR A 440 -6.88 1.30 -3.61
N ILE A 441 -6.18 2.16 -2.88
CA ILE A 441 -5.05 1.78 -2.02
C ILE A 441 -5.30 2.35 -0.63
N LEU A 442 -5.16 1.52 0.40
CA LEU A 442 -5.42 1.88 1.80
C LEU A 442 -4.13 1.66 2.59
N PHE A 443 -3.69 2.66 3.32
CA PHE A 443 -2.52 2.55 4.19
C PHE A 443 -2.98 2.41 5.63
N TYR A 444 -2.92 1.18 6.14
CA TYR A 444 -3.16 0.90 7.55
C TYR A 444 -1.84 0.81 8.31
N GLU A 445 -1.78 1.38 9.51
CA GLU A 445 -0.68 1.16 10.45
C GLU A 445 -1.05 0.05 11.42
N LEU A 446 -0.11 -0.87 11.65
CA LEU A 446 -0.23 -1.96 12.62
C LEU A 446 0.27 -1.50 13.98
N ASP A 447 -0.65 -1.33 14.91
CA ASP A 447 -0.37 -0.97 16.30
C ASP A 447 -0.61 -2.17 17.23
N GLN A 448 0.05 -2.15 18.39
CA GLN A 448 -0.18 -3.08 19.49
C GLN A 448 -0.97 -2.37 20.59
N GLU A 449 -2.21 -2.78 20.81
CA GLU A 449 -3.09 -2.18 21.81
C GLU A 449 -3.38 -3.15 22.97
N CYS A 450 -3.35 -2.63 24.19
CA CYS A 450 -3.70 -3.42 25.37
C CYS A 450 -5.21 -3.35 25.63
N THR A 451 -5.90 -4.48 25.45
CA THR A 451 -7.37 -4.58 25.53
C THR A 451 -7.99 -4.09 26.84
N GLN A 452 -7.25 -4.13 27.95
CA GLN A 452 -7.75 -3.71 29.27
C GLN A 452 -7.38 -2.27 29.64
N CYS A 453 -6.31 -1.72 29.04
CA CYS A 453 -5.82 -0.38 29.38
C CYS A 453 -6.29 0.67 28.37
N SER A 454 -6.50 0.25 27.12
CA SER A 454 -7.05 1.05 26.03
C SER A 454 -8.29 0.33 25.51
N PRO A 455 -9.43 0.37 26.23
CA PRO A 455 -10.66 -0.20 25.70
C PRO A 455 -11.01 0.52 24.38
N PRO A 456 -11.52 -0.20 23.37
CA PRO A 456 -11.80 0.38 22.06
C PRO A 456 -12.75 1.58 22.24
N ALA A 457 -12.33 2.75 21.75
CA ALA A 457 -13.14 3.95 21.70
C ALA A 457 -14.22 3.76 20.61
N ASN A 458 -15.27 3.01 20.96
CA ASN A 458 -16.57 2.76 20.30
C ASN A 458 -16.94 1.28 20.43
N ALA A 459 -17.30 0.86 21.64
CA ALA A 459 -18.20 -0.27 21.82
C ALA A 459 -19.64 0.18 21.49
N ASP A 460 -19.91 0.55 20.24
CA ASP A 460 -21.28 0.58 19.75
C ASP A 460 -21.68 -0.85 19.40
N ALA A 461 -22.58 -1.36 20.25
CA ALA A 461 -23.15 -2.69 20.30
C ALA A 461 -23.38 -3.37 18.92
N PHE A 462 -22.65 -4.47 18.69
CA PHE A 462 -23.12 -5.58 17.86
C PHE A 462 -23.15 -6.84 18.72
N ILE A 463 -24.10 -6.88 19.66
CA ILE A 463 -24.59 -8.14 20.20
C ILE A 463 -25.55 -8.68 19.15
N SER A 464 -25.22 -9.81 18.53
CA SER A 464 -26.17 -10.54 17.68
C SER A 464 -27.37 -10.99 18.54
N PRO A 465 -28.61 -10.84 18.07
CA PRO A 465 -29.79 -11.31 18.82
C PRO A 465 -29.80 -12.82 19.12
N GLU A 466 -28.90 -13.60 18.53
CA GLU A 466 -28.82 -15.05 18.68
C GLU A 466 -28.00 -15.51 19.90
N MET A 467 -27.23 -14.63 20.55
CA MET A 467 -26.45 -14.98 21.75
C MET A 467 -27.19 -14.75 23.08
N LEU A 468 -28.32 -14.04 23.08
CA LEU A 468 -29.14 -13.79 24.27
C LEU A 468 -30.20 -14.88 24.56
N ALA A 469 -30.36 -15.87 23.68
CA ALA A 469 -31.34 -16.95 23.86
C ALA A 469 -30.81 -18.19 24.60
N LEU A 470 -29.52 -18.21 24.99
CA LEU A 470 -28.90 -19.38 25.65
C LEU A 470 -28.59 -19.20 27.15
N GLU A 471 -28.78 -18.00 27.71
CA GLU A 471 -28.53 -17.73 29.14
C GLU A 471 -29.80 -17.62 30.02
N HIS A 472 -31.00 -17.77 29.46
CA HIS A 472 -32.26 -17.78 30.24
C HIS A 472 -32.91 -19.17 30.39
N GLY A 473 -32.14 -20.25 30.16
CA GLY A 473 -32.64 -21.64 30.15
C GLY A 473 -32.11 -22.56 31.25
N LYS A 474 -31.42 -22.06 32.27
CA LYS A 474 -30.87 -22.88 33.36
C LYS A 474 -31.06 -22.21 34.72
N ASP A 475 -32.28 -22.25 35.23
CA ASP A 475 -32.55 -22.21 36.68
C ASP A 475 -33.99 -22.70 36.91
N GLY A 476 -34.14 -23.96 37.33
CA GLY A 476 -35.48 -24.50 37.60
C GLY A 476 -35.60 -26.02 37.70
N LEU A 477 -34.74 -26.70 38.46
CA LEU A 477 -35.10 -28.01 39.02
C LEU A 477 -34.61 -28.12 40.46
N HIS A 478 -35.50 -27.73 41.37
CA HIS A 478 -35.39 -28.03 42.79
C HIS A 478 -35.77 -29.50 43.01
N CYS A 479 -34.78 -30.31 43.36
CA CYS A 479 -34.98 -31.67 43.86
C CYS A 479 -35.61 -31.59 45.25
N THR A 480 -36.82 -32.13 45.43
CA THR A 480 -37.42 -32.38 46.75
C THR A 480 -37.53 -33.88 46.92
N ILE A 481 -36.89 -34.37 47.98
CA ILE A 481 -36.90 -35.74 48.45
C ILE A 481 -38.28 -36.04 49.06
N MET A 482 -38.97 -37.05 48.53
CA MET A 482 -39.68 -38.09 49.28
C MET A 482 -39.52 -39.43 48.54
#